data_AF-A0A0C9SZN7-F1
#
_entry.id   AF-A0A0C9SZN7-F1
#
_cell.length_a   1.000
_cell.length_b   1.000
_cell.length_c   1.000
_cell.angle_alpha   90.00
_cell.angle_beta   90.00
_cell.angle_gamma   90.00
#
_symmetry.space_group_name_H-M   'P 1'
#
loop_
_entity.id
_entity.type
_entity.pdbx_description
1 polymer ?
#
loop_
_entity_poly.entity_id
_entity_poly.type
_entity_poly.pdbx_seq_one_letter_code
_entity_poly.pdbx_strand_id
1 'polypeptide(L)'
;ALDTLSSRYHINHIRISPYNSQANGIVERRHYDVREALIKSCEGEELRWYKSAPSVFWAERVTLHKATGLSPYFMAHGVEPLFPFDLAQATFLVPPPESDSLDTTALITFRARQLQKRREDIDAIREEVLKSRCRELTSPTAASVLHPQI
;
A
#
# COMPACT_ATOMS: atom_id res chain seq x y z
N ALA A 1 8.78 -20.77 29.53
CA ALA A 1 8.74 -19.37 29.02
C ALA A 1 7.35 -18.99 28.54
N LEU A 2 6.78 -19.67 27.52
CA LEU A 2 5.45 -19.35 26.99
C LEU A 2 4.32 -19.53 28.03
N ASP A 3 4.32 -20.62 28.80
CA ASP A 3 3.29 -20.85 29.83
C ASP A 3 3.34 -19.78 30.93
N THR A 4 4.54 -19.29 31.27
CA THR A 4 4.73 -18.18 32.21
C THR A 4 4.12 -16.87 31.69
N LEU A 5 4.27 -16.58 30.38
CA LEU A 5 3.69 -15.39 29.75
C LEU A 5 2.17 -15.50 29.66
N SER A 6 1.66 -16.67 29.27
CA SER A 6 0.23 -17.00 29.22
C SER A 6 -0.44 -16.72 30.56
N SER A 7 0.11 -17.24 31.66
CA SER A 7 -0.43 -17.02 33.01
C SER A 7 -0.31 -15.56 33.47
N ARG A 8 0.79 -14.88 33.15
CA ARG A 8 1.02 -13.48 33.57
C ARG A 8 0.07 -12.50 32.89
N TYR A 9 -0.18 -12.69 31.60
CA TYR A 9 -1.00 -11.77 30.79
C TYR A 9 -2.42 -12.28 30.56
N HIS A 10 -2.79 -13.42 31.18
CA HIS A 10 -4.08 -14.07 31.01
C HIS A 10 -4.43 -14.34 29.53
N ILE A 11 -3.42 -14.75 28.74
CA ILE A 11 -3.57 -15.03 27.30
C ILE A 11 -3.76 -16.53 27.10
N ASN A 12 -4.93 -16.93 26.61
CA ASN A 12 -5.18 -18.32 26.27
C ASN A 12 -4.44 -18.71 24.98
N HIS A 13 -3.40 -19.54 25.10
CA HIS A 13 -2.64 -20.03 23.95
C HIS A 13 -3.40 -21.14 23.22
N ILE A 14 -3.85 -20.86 21.99
CA ILE A 14 -4.48 -21.85 21.11
C ILE A 14 -3.37 -22.62 20.37
N ARG A 15 -3.32 -23.93 20.56
CA ARG A 15 -2.36 -24.82 19.87
C ARG A 15 -3.03 -25.45 18.65
N ILE A 16 -2.39 -25.31 17.49
CA ILE A 16 -2.80 -25.98 16.25
C ILE A 16 -1.94 -27.24 16.09
N SER A 17 -2.54 -28.33 15.63
CA SER A 17 -1.81 -29.57 15.36
C SER A 17 -0.76 -29.36 14.25
N PRO A 18 0.39 -30.04 14.31
CA PRO A 18 1.35 -30.03 13.21
C PRO A 18 0.70 -30.42 11.87
N TYR A 19 1.22 -29.87 10.76
CA TYR A 19 0.77 -30.16 9.39
C TYR A 19 -0.72 -29.88 9.10
N ASN A 20 -1.38 -29.01 9.87
CA ASN A 20 -2.76 -28.60 9.64
C ASN A 20 -2.84 -27.18 9.08
N SER A 21 -2.44 -27.02 7.82
CA SER A 21 -2.46 -25.72 7.12
C SER A 21 -3.86 -25.14 6.95
N GLN A 22 -4.91 -25.98 6.94
CA GLN A 22 -6.30 -25.50 6.85
C GLN A 22 -6.71 -24.69 8.08
N ALA A 23 -6.31 -25.14 9.27
CA ALA A 23 -6.62 -24.42 10.52
C ALA A 23 -5.92 -23.05 10.61
N ASN A 24 -4.80 -22.87 9.92
CA ASN A 24 -3.98 -21.65 9.99
C ASN A 24 -3.97 -20.85 8.66
N GLY A 25 -4.73 -21.29 7.65
CA GLY A 25 -4.62 -20.78 6.29
C GLY A 25 -4.94 -19.29 6.13
N ILE A 26 -5.79 -18.73 7.00
CA ILE A 26 -6.10 -17.29 7.02
C ILE A 26 -4.84 -16.49 7.38
N VAL A 27 -4.10 -16.93 8.39
CA VAL A 27 -2.87 -16.27 8.84
C VAL A 27 -1.74 -16.51 7.83
N GLU A 28 -1.60 -17.76 7.36
CA GLU A 28 -0.55 -18.13 6.41
C GLU A 28 -0.64 -17.36 5.09
N ARG A 29 -1.85 -17.20 4.54
CA ARG A 29 -2.04 -16.42 3.30
C ARG A 29 -1.66 -14.96 3.50
N ARG A 30 -1.98 -14.36 4.64
CA ARG A 30 -1.60 -12.96 4.94
C ARG A 30 -0.11 -12.80 5.12
N HIS A 31 0.53 -13.72 5.81
CA HIS A 31 1.99 -13.72 5.94
C HIS A 31 2.69 -13.91 4.60
N TYR A 32 2.11 -14.70 3.69
CA TYR A 32 2.61 -14.85 2.33
C TYR A 32 2.62 -13.51 1.58
N ASP A 33 1.48 -12.79 1.54
CA ASP A 33 1.37 -11.50 0.85
C ASP A 33 2.40 -10.48 1.37
N VAL A 34 2.56 -10.39 2.70
CA VAL A 34 3.53 -9.49 3.34
C VAL A 34 4.97 -9.89 3.02
N ARG A 35 5.29 -11.19 3.05
CA ARG A 35 6.63 -11.68 2.71
C ARG A 35 6.98 -11.38 1.26
N GLU A 36 6.07 -11.64 0.34
CA GLU A 36 6.28 -11.37 -1.09
C GLU A 36 6.42 -9.86 -1.34
N ALA A 37 5.60 -9.03 -0.67
CA ALA A 37 5.72 -7.58 -0.78
C ALA A 37 7.04 -7.05 -0.20
N LEU A 38 7.55 -7.64 0.89
CA LEU A 38 8.87 -7.34 1.44
C LEU A 38 9.97 -7.56 0.40
N ILE A 39 10.03 -8.75 -0.18
CA ILE A 39 11.06 -9.10 -1.17
C ILE A 39 10.96 -8.21 -2.41
N LYS A 40 9.75 -7.99 -2.94
CA LYS A 40 9.54 -7.11 -4.10
C LYS A 40 9.92 -5.66 -3.81
N SER A 41 9.73 -5.19 -2.57
CA SER A 41 10.11 -3.84 -2.15
C SER A 41 11.62 -3.66 -1.95
N CYS A 42 12.42 -4.72 -2.06
CA CYS A 42 13.89 -4.67 -1.93
C CYS A 42 14.62 -4.39 -3.25
N GLU A 43 13.95 -4.45 -4.40
CA GLU A 43 14.53 -4.16 -5.72
C GLU A 43 15.87 -4.89 -6.01
N GLY A 44 15.97 -6.16 -5.61
CA GLY A 44 17.17 -6.97 -5.80
C GLY A 44 18.17 -6.95 -4.64
N GLU A 45 17.97 -6.10 -3.63
CA GLU A 45 18.76 -6.10 -2.39
C GLU A 45 18.05 -6.87 -1.26
N GLU A 46 17.72 -8.14 -1.47
CA GLU A 46 16.89 -8.94 -0.56
C GLU A 46 17.42 -8.98 0.88
N LEU A 47 18.75 -8.96 1.06
CA LEU A 47 19.39 -8.92 2.38
C LEU A 47 19.08 -7.64 3.19
N ARG A 48 18.55 -6.60 2.55
CA ARG A 48 18.17 -5.34 3.16
C ARG A 48 16.67 -5.17 3.37
N TRP A 49 15.91 -6.27 3.36
CA TRP A 49 14.46 -6.28 3.58
C TRP A 49 13.99 -5.51 4.82
N TYR A 50 14.81 -5.49 5.87
CA TYR A 50 14.50 -4.76 7.11
C TYR A 50 14.31 -3.26 6.89
N LYS A 51 14.91 -2.67 5.84
CA LYS A 51 14.72 -1.26 5.47
C LYS A 51 13.33 -1.00 4.88
N SER A 52 12.80 -1.96 4.11
CA SER A 52 11.49 -1.87 3.48
C SER A 52 10.36 -2.29 4.42
N ALA A 53 10.67 -3.03 5.50
CA ALA A 53 9.68 -3.60 6.39
C ALA A 53 8.70 -2.60 7.01
N PRO A 54 9.13 -1.44 7.56
CA PRO A 54 8.18 -0.46 8.09
C PRO A 54 7.16 -0.01 7.05
N SER A 55 7.61 0.26 5.82
CA SER A 55 6.74 0.68 4.72
C SER A 55 5.78 -0.42 4.27
N VAL A 56 6.22 -1.68 4.23
CA VAL A 56 5.37 -2.81 3.82
C VAL A 56 4.30 -3.11 4.88
N PHE A 57 4.67 -3.16 6.16
CA PHE A 57 3.68 -3.36 7.22
C PHE A 57 2.66 -2.23 7.28
N TRP A 58 3.11 -1.00 7.03
CA TRP A 58 2.19 0.13 6.98
C TRP A 58 1.29 0.06 5.74
N ALA A 59 1.84 -0.28 4.57
CA ALA A 59 1.09 -0.48 3.34
C ALA A 59 0.02 -1.57 3.47
N GLU A 60 0.32 -2.69 4.13
CA GLU A 60 -0.65 -3.76 4.40
C GLU A 60 -1.83 -3.25 5.23
N ARG A 61 -1.55 -2.52 6.32
CA ARG A 61 -2.60 -1.99 7.21
C ARG A 61 -3.55 -1.02 6.53
N VAL A 62 -3.05 -0.23 5.58
CA VAL A 62 -3.83 0.82 4.90
C VAL A 62 -4.36 0.37 3.55
N THR A 63 -4.08 -0.88 3.17
CA THR A 63 -4.56 -1.45 1.92
C THR A 63 -5.91 -2.12 2.08
N LEU A 64 -6.85 -1.75 1.20
CA LEU A 64 -8.16 -2.39 1.16
C LEU A 64 -8.03 -3.88 0.88
N HIS A 65 -8.71 -4.69 1.70
CA HIS A 65 -8.79 -6.12 1.49
C HIS A 65 -9.93 -6.45 0.53
N LYS A 66 -9.64 -7.21 -0.53
CA LYS A 66 -10.65 -7.62 -1.54
C LYS A 66 -11.89 -8.30 -0.94
N ALA A 67 -11.71 -9.07 0.13
CA ALA A 67 -12.81 -9.82 0.76
C ALA A 67 -13.77 -8.93 1.57
N THR A 68 -13.28 -7.86 2.20
CA THR A 68 -14.08 -6.99 3.08
C THR A 68 -14.37 -5.63 2.46
N GLY A 69 -13.62 -5.23 1.43
CA GLY A 69 -13.64 -3.88 0.88
C GLY A 69 -13.05 -2.81 1.81
N LEU A 70 -12.51 -3.21 2.97
CA LEU A 70 -12.02 -2.31 4.03
C LEU A 70 -10.54 -2.53 4.31
N SER A 71 -9.84 -1.48 4.75
CA SER A 71 -8.46 -1.59 5.22
C SER A 71 -8.41 -2.16 6.66
N PRO A 72 -7.37 -2.93 7.04
CA PRO A 72 -7.16 -3.33 8.44
C PRO A 72 -7.16 -2.15 9.41
N TYR A 73 -6.59 -1.02 8.99
CA TYR A 73 -6.60 0.21 9.78
C TYR A 73 -8.02 0.71 10.05
N PHE A 74 -8.87 0.78 9.02
CA PHE A 74 -10.27 1.16 9.17
C PHE A 74 -11.02 0.18 10.09
N MET A 75 -10.79 -1.13 9.94
CA MET A 75 -11.43 -2.13 10.80
C MET A 75 -11.02 -1.98 12.28
N ALA A 76 -9.79 -1.57 12.56
CA ALA A 76 -9.28 -1.37 13.91
C ALA A 76 -9.69 -0.03 14.54
N HIS A 77 -9.80 1.03 13.73
CA HIS A 77 -9.95 2.41 14.21
C HIS A 77 -11.27 3.10 13.83
N GLY A 78 -12.03 2.54 12.88
CA GLY A 78 -13.28 3.11 12.37
C GLY A 78 -13.10 4.35 11.50
N VAL A 79 -11.87 4.71 11.14
CA VAL A 79 -11.53 5.87 10.31
C VAL A 79 -10.45 5.50 9.29
N GLU A 80 -10.51 6.10 8.11
CA GLU A 80 -9.48 5.89 7.09
C GLU A 80 -8.19 6.64 7.46
N PRO A 81 -7.02 6.07 7.20
CA PRO A 81 -5.75 6.72 7.47
C PRO A 81 -5.54 7.88 6.48
N LEU A 82 -5.24 9.06 7.00
CA LEU A 82 -4.86 10.24 6.20
C LEU A 82 -3.35 10.47 6.31
N PHE A 83 -2.65 10.53 5.18
CA PHE A 83 -1.23 10.85 5.18
C PHE A 83 -0.96 12.33 4.90
N PRO A 84 0.02 12.95 5.58
CA PRO A 84 0.46 14.31 5.24
C PRO A 84 0.87 14.45 3.77
N PHE A 85 1.36 13.37 3.14
CA PHE A 85 1.72 13.37 1.72
C PHE A 85 0.54 13.13 0.77
N ASP A 86 -0.58 12.57 1.23
CA ASP A 86 -1.81 12.53 0.43
C ASP A 86 -2.29 13.96 0.15
N LEU A 87 -2.09 14.85 1.14
CA LEU A 87 -2.41 16.27 1.04
C LEU A 87 -1.33 17.07 0.29
N ALA A 88 -0.05 16.82 0.60
CA ALA A 88 1.05 17.65 0.10
C ALA A 88 1.61 17.22 -1.28
N GLN A 89 1.60 15.92 -1.59
CA GLN A 89 2.26 15.35 -2.76
C GLN A 89 1.29 14.64 -3.70
N ALA A 90 0.06 14.36 -3.23
CA ALA A 90 -0.97 13.66 -3.99
C ALA A 90 -0.50 12.33 -4.61
N THR A 91 0.58 11.74 -4.08
CA THR A 91 1.21 10.53 -4.64
C THR A 91 0.24 9.36 -4.65
N PHE A 92 -0.68 9.31 -3.69
CA PHE A 92 -1.77 8.33 -3.61
C PHE A 92 -2.89 8.54 -4.64
N LEU A 93 -2.97 9.72 -5.28
CA LEU A 93 -3.90 9.98 -6.40
C LEU A 93 -3.40 9.40 -7.72
N VAL A 94 -2.11 9.03 -7.79
CA VAL A 94 -1.58 8.33 -8.95
C VAL A 94 -2.21 6.94 -8.96
N PRO A 95 -3.03 6.62 -9.99
CA PRO A 95 -3.62 5.30 -10.06
C PRO A 95 -2.49 4.27 -10.08
N PRO A 96 -2.68 3.12 -9.41
CA PRO A 96 -1.78 2.00 -9.58
C PRO A 96 -1.61 1.70 -11.09
N PRO A 97 -0.43 1.20 -11.52
CA PRO A 97 -0.17 0.97 -12.94
C PRO A 97 -1.31 0.17 -13.59
N GLU A 98 -1.73 0.61 -14.78
CA GLU A 98 -2.84 0.02 -15.54
C GLU A 98 -2.59 -1.48 -15.73
N SER A 99 -3.25 -2.28 -14.91
CA SER A 99 -3.25 -3.73 -14.97
C SER A 99 -4.60 -4.17 -14.46
N ASP A 100 -5.37 -4.84 -15.32
CA ASP A 100 -6.78 -5.20 -15.10
C ASP A 100 -7.05 -6.04 -13.82
N SER A 101 -5.99 -6.50 -13.13
CA SER A 101 -6.09 -7.08 -11.79
C SER A 101 -4.75 -7.00 -11.04
N LEU A 102 -4.55 -5.97 -10.23
CA LEU A 102 -3.45 -5.99 -9.27
C LEU A 102 -3.75 -6.99 -8.15
N ASP A 103 -2.86 -7.97 -7.98
CA ASP A 103 -2.88 -8.84 -6.82
C ASP A 103 -2.63 -8.06 -5.52
N THR A 104 -3.12 -8.58 -4.40
CA THR A 104 -2.97 -7.97 -3.06
C THR A 104 -1.50 -7.65 -2.77
N THR A 105 -0.60 -8.58 -3.10
CA THR A 105 0.85 -8.40 -2.97
C THR A 105 1.35 -7.21 -3.77
N ALA A 106 0.91 -7.07 -5.03
CA ALA A 106 1.35 -5.99 -5.92
C ALA A 106 0.88 -4.64 -5.39
N LEU A 107 -0.35 -4.56 -4.88
CA LEU A 107 -0.90 -3.34 -4.29
C LEU A 107 -0.16 -2.92 -3.01
N ILE A 108 0.15 -3.89 -2.13
CA ILE A 108 0.95 -3.63 -0.93
C ILE A 108 2.36 -3.15 -1.33
N THR A 109 2.99 -3.81 -2.30
CA THR A 109 4.33 -3.43 -2.79
C THR A 109 4.34 -2.00 -3.35
N PHE A 110 3.35 -1.68 -4.19
CA PHE A 110 3.20 -0.36 -4.78
C PHE A 110 3.05 0.72 -3.71
N ARG A 111 2.16 0.51 -2.73
CA ARG A 111 1.98 1.43 -1.60
C ARG A 111 3.22 1.54 -0.72
N ALA A 112 3.91 0.42 -0.48
CA ALA A 112 5.17 0.44 0.28
C ALA A 112 6.22 1.32 -0.41
N ARG A 113 6.30 1.25 -1.74
CA ARG A 113 7.18 2.11 -2.55
C ARG A 113 6.78 3.58 -2.46
N GLN A 114 5.49 3.90 -2.55
CA GLN A 114 4.99 5.28 -2.32
C GLN A 114 5.39 5.81 -0.93
N LEU A 115 5.27 4.98 0.11
CA LEU A 115 5.65 5.31 1.48
C LEU A 115 7.15 5.52 1.67
N GLN A 116 7.99 4.90 0.85
CA GLN A 116 9.44 5.09 0.86
C GLN A 116 9.86 6.45 0.30
N LYS A 117 8.96 7.18 -0.38
CA LYS A 117 9.21 8.55 -0.90
C LYS A 117 10.50 8.66 -1.69
N ARG A 118 10.75 7.69 -2.56
CA ARG A 118 11.93 7.66 -3.42
C ARG A 118 11.94 8.88 -4.33
N ARG A 119 13.10 9.49 -4.50
CA ARG A 119 13.22 10.75 -5.22
C ARG A 119 12.81 10.58 -6.68
N GLU A 120 13.21 9.46 -7.27
CA GLU A 120 12.94 9.08 -8.65
C GLU A 120 11.43 8.96 -8.91
N ASP A 121 10.70 8.32 -7.98
CA ASP A 121 9.25 8.16 -8.10
C ASP A 121 8.52 9.50 -7.96
N ILE A 122 8.94 10.34 -7.01
CA ILE A 122 8.36 11.67 -6.80
C ILE A 122 8.59 12.54 -8.04
N ASP A 123 9.81 12.53 -8.59
CA ASP A 123 10.17 13.30 -9.76
C ASP A 123 9.40 12.80 -11.00
N ALA A 124 9.26 11.47 -11.18
CA ALA A 124 8.45 10.90 -12.25
C ALA A 124 6.97 11.30 -12.17
N ILE A 125 6.38 11.27 -10.96
CA ILE A 125 4.99 11.70 -10.73
C ILE A 125 4.84 13.20 -11.05
N ARG A 126 5.80 14.02 -10.62
CA ARG A 126 5.80 15.46 -10.91
C ARG A 126 5.81 15.72 -12.41
N GLU A 127 6.67 15.04 -13.16
CA GLU A 127 6.75 15.17 -14.62
C GLU A 127 5.45 14.73 -15.30
N GLU A 128 4.83 13.61 -14.89
CA GLU A 128 3.58 13.15 -15.49
C GLU A 128 2.40 14.09 -15.20
N VAL A 129 2.34 14.67 -13.99
CA VAL A 129 1.34 15.70 -13.63
C VAL A 129 1.53 16.96 -14.47
N LEU A 130 2.77 17.43 -14.64
CA LEU A 130 3.07 18.58 -15.50
C LEU A 130 2.66 18.31 -16.95
N LYS A 131 3.01 17.13 -17.48
CA LYS A 131 2.67 16.72 -18.85
C LYS A 131 1.16 16.62 -19.06
N SER A 132 0.41 16.13 -18.07
CA SER A 132 -1.06 16.06 -18.11
C SER A 132 -1.68 17.45 -18.10
N ARG A 133 -1.22 18.36 -17.22
CA ARG A 133 -1.67 19.76 -17.19
C ARG A 133 -1.37 20.50 -18.50
N CYS A 134 -0.18 20.29 -19.07
CA CYS A 134 0.16 20.86 -20.37
C CYS A 134 -0.77 20.34 -21.48
N ARG A 135 -1.07 19.03 -21.48
CA ARG A 135 -2.03 18.43 -22.42
C ARG A 135 -3.42 19.06 -22.30
N GLU A 136 -3.93 19.28 -21.09
CA GLU A 136 -5.21 19.95 -20.84
C GLU A 136 -5.22 21.39 -21.36
N LEU A 137 -4.16 22.16 -21.11
CA LEU A 137 -4.02 23.54 -21.62
C LEU A 137 -3.97 23.61 -23.15
N THR A 138 -3.38 22.60 -23.79
CA THR A 138 -3.33 22.49 -25.27
C THR A 138 -4.58 21.85 -25.88
N SER A 139 -5.52 21.35 -25.06
CA SER A 139 -6.75 20.75 -25.55
C SER A 139 -7.69 21.84 -26.09
N PRO A 140 -8.40 21.59 -27.21
CA PRO A 140 -9.25 22.60 -27.87
C PRO A 140 -10.38 23.14 -26.98
N THR A 141 -10.71 22.45 -25.88
CA THR A 141 -11.71 22.87 -24.90
C THR A 141 -11.27 24.05 -24.02
N ALA A 142 -9.96 24.19 -23.73
CA ALA A 142 -9.44 25.31 -22.94
C ALA A 142 -9.19 26.57 -23.79
N ALA A 143 -8.87 26.41 -25.08
CA ALA A 143 -8.61 27.50 -26.01
C ALA A 143 -9.85 28.37 -26.31
N SER A 144 -11.07 27.85 -26.12
CA SER A 144 -12.32 28.60 -26.32
C SER A 144 -12.69 29.53 -25.16
N VAL A 145 -12.09 29.36 -23.98
CA VAL A 145 -12.38 30.18 -22.78
C VAL A 145 -11.57 31.49 -22.77
N LEU A 146 -10.51 31.58 -23.58
CA LEU A 146 -9.61 32.74 -23.64
C LEU A 146 -9.93 33.75 -24.77
N HIS A 147 -11.04 33.59 -25.49
CA HIS A 147 -11.55 34.64 -26.38
C HIS A 147 -12.66 35.43 -25.65
N PRO A 148 -12.39 36.68 -25.20
CA PRO A 148 -13.46 37.57 -24.81
C PRO A 148 -14.27 37.90 -26.06
N GLN A 149 -15.57 37.63 -26.02
CA GLN A 149 -16.52 38.10 -27.03
C GLN A 149 -16.38 39.62 -27.15
N ILE A 150 -15.99 40.08 -28.33
CA ILE A 150 -16.12 41.47 -28.78
C ILE A 150 -17.59 41.68 -29.18
#